data_AF-A0A963X427-F1
#
_entry.id   AF-A0A963X427-F1
#
_cell.length_a   1.000
_cell.length_b   1.000
_cell.length_c   1.000
_cell.angle_alpha   90.00
_cell.angle_beta   90.00
_cell.angle_gamma   90.00
#
_symmetry.space_group_name_H-M   'P 1'
#
loop_
_entity.id
_entity.type
_entity.pdbx_description
1 polymer ?
#
loop_
_entity_poly.entity_id
_entity_poly.type
_entity_poly.pdbx_seq_one_letter_code
_entity_poly.pdbx_strand_id
1 'polypeptide(L)'
;MGSPPSRFLWPAWAFLPAVYLAAGLVLRHDGGPFWIWHLVDPSYYYLFDSLNLALGQAPGHPYHPGTPVQMIGALLLHMVHRGVGGDMLVERVLADPEGTLRVLSTGLLCVTAAAMFAAGLLAHRWLGDWAAGLMVQAGPFLSKVVLKNAYHVKPEPLLTALMLVLVVVVIWALRPGVAERHKTALAVLFGLIAGLGVATKLTAAPIFVLPLFLLWGWRPLVLYGLVSAGALALFTLPAWPAFHKFWALFVEASLASGAYGQGARTLIDVDTYPQAVLKIFSRPVLHGVFLACLGTALAAAWRARRRGAPWPA
;
A
#
# COMPACT_ATOMS: atom_id res chain seq x y z
N MET A 1 -31.98 16.23 -7.71
CA MET A 1 -32.72 15.53 -8.78
C MET A 1 -31.70 14.80 -9.64
N GLY A 2 -31.79 13.47 -9.69
CA GLY A 2 -30.74 12.61 -10.21
C GLY A 2 -30.76 12.51 -11.73
N SER A 3 -29.60 12.75 -12.35
CA SER A 3 -29.30 12.21 -13.68
C SER A 3 -29.15 10.68 -13.55
N PRO A 4 -29.70 9.88 -14.48
CA PRO A 4 -29.52 8.44 -14.45
C PRO A 4 -28.02 8.10 -14.57
N PRO A 5 -27.52 7.00 -13.97
CA PRO A 5 -26.16 6.56 -14.22
C PRO A 5 -26.08 6.13 -15.69
N SER A 6 -25.46 6.96 -16.53
CA SER A 6 -25.21 6.61 -17.91
C SER A 6 -24.30 5.38 -17.91
N ARG A 7 -24.83 4.26 -18.40
CA ARG A 7 -24.10 2.98 -18.56
C ARG A 7 -22.85 3.12 -19.47
N PHE A 8 -22.64 4.29 -20.07
CA PHE A 8 -21.53 4.65 -20.95
C PHE A 8 -20.24 5.10 -20.24
N LEU A 9 -20.22 5.30 -18.91
CA LEU A 9 -19.01 5.77 -18.21
C LEU A 9 -18.15 4.66 -17.59
N TRP A 10 -18.63 3.41 -17.57
CA TRP A 10 -17.85 2.27 -17.07
C TRP A 10 -16.51 2.06 -17.79
N PRO A 11 -16.43 2.16 -19.14
CA PRO A 11 -15.14 2.06 -19.84
C PRO A 11 -14.15 3.15 -19.42
N ALA A 12 -14.65 4.35 -19.09
CA ALA A 12 -13.79 5.47 -18.68
C ALA A 12 -13.12 5.20 -17.32
N TRP A 13 -13.83 4.60 -16.36
CA TRP A 13 -13.26 4.25 -15.05
C TRP A 13 -12.27 3.09 -15.08
N ALA A 14 -12.37 2.22 -16.09
CA ALA A 14 -11.45 1.12 -16.30
C ALA A 14 -10.17 1.55 -17.03
N PHE A 15 -10.14 2.71 -17.69
CA PHE A 15 -9.02 3.15 -18.51
C PHE A 15 -7.71 3.26 -17.72
N LEU A 16 -7.66 4.05 -16.63
CA LEU A 16 -6.44 4.22 -15.84
C LEU A 16 -5.98 2.92 -15.15
N PRO A 17 -6.85 2.10 -14.54
CA PRO A 17 -6.47 0.77 -14.07
C PRO A 17 -5.91 -0.15 -15.16
N ALA A 18 -6.50 -0.14 -16.36
CA ALA A 18 -6.03 -0.94 -17.49
C ALA A 18 -4.67 -0.45 -17.99
N VAL A 19 -4.44 0.87 -18.05
CA VAL A 19 -3.14 1.47 -18.36
C VAL A 19 -2.09 1.08 -17.31
N TYR A 20 -2.44 1.07 -16.02
CA TYR A 20 -1.52 0.64 -14.96
C TYR A 20 -1.14 -0.83 -15.12
N LEU A 21 -2.12 -1.69 -15.37
CA LEU A 21 -1.91 -3.12 -15.61
C LEU A 21 -1.01 -3.33 -16.84
N ALA A 22 -1.34 -2.70 -17.96
CA ALA A 22 -0.57 -2.79 -19.20
C ALA A 22 0.87 -2.28 -19.01
N ALA A 23 1.06 -1.13 -18.36
CA ALA A 23 2.37 -0.59 -18.07
C ALA A 23 3.18 -1.53 -17.17
N GLY A 24 2.57 -2.10 -16.13
CA GLY A 24 3.22 -3.09 -15.25
C GLY A 24 3.64 -4.35 -16.00
N LEU A 25 2.82 -4.84 -16.94
CA LEU A 25 3.13 -6.00 -17.76
C LEU A 25 4.26 -5.72 -18.76
N VAL A 26 4.27 -4.55 -19.41
CA VAL A 26 5.35 -4.11 -20.31
C VAL A 26 6.66 -3.95 -19.54
N LEU A 27 6.63 -3.24 -18.40
CA LEU A 27 7.81 -3.07 -17.55
C LEU A 27 8.36 -4.40 -17.06
N ARG A 28 7.50 -5.38 -16.75
CA ARG A 28 7.94 -6.73 -16.39
C ARG A 28 8.59 -7.46 -17.56
N HIS A 29 8.00 -7.38 -18.73
CA HIS A 29 8.53 -8.01 -19.94
C HIS A 29 9.93 -7.49 -20.26
N ASP A 30 10.12 -6.18 -20.18
CA ASP A 30 11.38 -5.52 -20.52
C ASP A 30 12.39 -5.49 -19.35
N GLY A 31 11.92 -5.72 -18.13
CA GLY A 31 12.73 -5.70 -16.90
C GLY A 31 13.61 -6.93 -16.69
N GLY A 32 13.44 -7.97 -17.50
CA GLY A 32 14.21 -9.22 -17.42
C GLY A 32 13.81 -10.13 -16.25
N PRO A 33 14.62 -11.18 -15.97
CA PRO A 33 14.36 -12.13 -14.89
C PRO A 33 14.28 -11.49 -13.50
N PHE A 34 13.46 -12.08 -12.62
CA PHE A 34 13.20 -11.53 -11.28
C PHE A 34 14.37 -11.63 -10.30
N TRP A 35 15.42 -12.40 -10.63
CA TRP A 35 16.63 -12.53 -9.81
C TRP A 35 17.65 -11.40 -10.02
N ILE A 36 17.46 -10.52 -11.02
CA ILE A 36 18.41 -9.44 -11.32
C ILE A 36 18.40 -8.39 -10.20
N TRP A 37 19.37 -8.53 -9.28
CA TRP A 37 19.40 -7.89 -7.97
C TRP A 37 19.79 -6.39 -7.98
N HIS A 38 20.51 -5.92 -9.00
CA HIS A 38 21.05 -4.56 -9.05
C HIS A 38 20.00 -3.48 -9.41
N LEU A 39 18.76 -3.90 -9.66
CA LEU A 39 17.65 -3.00 -9.99
C LEU A 39 16.71 -2.76 -8.80
N VAL A 40 16.35 -3.81 -8.03
CA VAL A 40 15.36 -3.83 -6.94
C VAL A 40 15.56 -5.10 -6.06
N ASP A 41 15.19 -5.06 -4.76
CA ASP A 41 15.20 -6.23 -3.84
C ASP A 41 14.65 -7.53 -4.49
N PRO A 42 15.25 -8.71 -4.23
CA PRO A 42 14.91 -9.94 -4.95
C PRO A 42 13.48 -10.43 -4.66
N SER A 43 12.71 -10.69 -5.72
CA SER A 43 11.35 -11.24 -5.60
C SER A 43 11.31 -12.71 -5.16
N TYR A 44 12.45 -13.42 -5.25
CA TYR A 44 12.58 -14.83 -4.90
C TYR A 44 12.33 -15.11 -3.41
N TYR A 45 12.68 -14.19 -2.51
CA TYR A 45 12.38 -14.35 -1.08
C TYR A 45 10.88 -14.47 -0.85
N TYR A 46 10.10 -13.63 -1.51
CA TYR A 46 8.64 -13.67 -1.44
C TYR A 46 8.05 -14.91 -2.11
N LEU A 47 8.66 -15.42 -3.20
CA LEU A 47 8.25 -16.68 -3.82
C LEU A 47 8.40 -17.85 -2.82
N PHE A 48 9.58 -18.03 -2.25
CA PHE A 48 9.84 -19.17 -1.37
C PHE A 48 9.07 -19.07 -0.06
N ASP A 49 8.92 -17.87 0.51
CA ASP A 49 8.09 -17.69 1.69
C ASP A 49 6.60 -17.94 1.39
N SER A 50 6.12 -17.57 0.20
CA SER A 50 4.76 -17.92 -0.24
C SER A 50 4.58 -19.43 -0.40
N LEU A 51 5.59 -20.13 -0.93
CA LEU A 51 5.58 -21.59 -1.04
C LEU A 51 5.56 -22.24 0.35
N ASN A 52 6.40 -21.80 1.27
CA ASN A 52 6.39 -22.28 2.66
C ASN A 52 5.01 -22.11 3.28
N LEU A 53 4.41 -20.92 3.17
CA LEU A 53 3.06 -20.67 3.67
C LEU A 53 2.01 -21.57 3.01
N ALA A 54 2.13 -21.82 1.69
CA ALA A 54 1.24 -22.74 0.97
C ALA A 54 1.36 -24.19 1.46
N LEU A 55 2.50 -24.58 2.02
CA LEU A 55 2.78 -25.87 2.64
C LEU A 55 2.47 -25.90 4.15
N GLY A 56 1.93 -24.81 4.71
CA GLY A 56 1.66 -24.69 6.15
C GLY A 56 2.91 -24.46 7.02
N GLN A 57 4.02 -24.06 6.40
CA GLN A 57 5.29 -23.75 7.07
C GLN A 57 5.45 -22.24 7.25
N ALA A 58 6.22 -21.83 8.26
CA ALA A 58 6.53 -20.42 8.45
C ALA A 58 7.47 -19.88 7.35
N PRO A 59 7.41 -18.57 7.04
CA PRO A 59 8.37 -17.91 6.15
C PRO A 59 9.82 -18.16 6.58
N GLY A 60 10.68 -18.42 5.60
CA GLY A 60 12.11 -18.67 5.83
C GLY A 60 12.93 -17.40 5.98
N HIS A 61 12.48 -16.27 5.41
CA HIS A 61 13.18 -14.98 5.44
C HIS A 61 12.49 -13.97 6.38
N PRO A 62 12.94 -13.85 7.65
CA PRO A 62 12.32 -12.96 8.63
C PRO A 62 12.79 -11.50 8.55
N TYR A 63 13.69 -11.16 7.63
CA TYR A 63 14.46 -9.92 7.71
C TYR A 63 13.68 -8.65 7.32
N HIS A 64 12.46 -8.80 6.80
CA HIS A 64 11.59 -7.68 6.47
C HIS A 64 10.10 -8.06 6.61
N PRO A 65 9.24 -7.15 7.11
CA PRO A 65 7.79 -7.35 7.09
C PRO A 65 7.31 -7.52 5.65
N GLY A 66 6.27 -8.31 5.47
CA GLY A 66 5.85 -8.77 4.14
C GLY A 66 4.93 -9.97 4.14
N THR A 67 4.57 -10.50 5.30
CA THR A 67 3.68 -11.66 5.47
C THR A 67 2.37 -11.54 4.71
N PRO A 68 1.69 -10.37 4.64
CA PRO A 68 0.51 -10.23 3.78
C PRO A 68 0.75 -10.52 2.30
N VAL A 69 1.90 -10.11 1.75
CA VAL A 69 2.27 -10.41 0.36
C VAL A 69 2.50 -11.91 0.20
N GLN A 70 3.19 -12.52 1.15
CA GLN A 70 3.46 -13.96 1.16
C GLN A 70 2.15 -14.78 1.25
N MET A 71 1.18 -14.32 2.06
CA MET A 71 -0.15 -14.94 2.17
C MET A 71 -0.94 -14.84 0.86
N ILE A 72 -0.91 -13.69 0.18
CA ILE A 72 -1.49 -13.55 -1.16
C ILE A 72 -0.79 -14.49 -2.14
N GLY A 73 0.53 -14.59 -2.06
CA GLY A 73 1.31 -15.52 -2.88
C GLY A 73 0.90 -16.97 -2.67
N ALA A 74 0.79 -17.41 -1.41
CA ALA A 74 0.34 -18.75 -1.06
C ALA A 74 -1.07 -19.04 -1.60
N LEU A 75 -2.00 -18.09 -1.46
CA LEU A 75 -3.35 -18.19 -2.02
C LEU A 75 -3.32 -18.37 -3.54
N LEU A 76 -2.50 -17.59 -4.25
CA LEU A 76 -2.36 -17.70 -5.70
C LEU A 76 -1.76 -19.04 -6.12
N LEU A 77 -0.77 -19.56 -5.38
CA LEU A 77 -0.21 -20.90 -5.61
C LEU A 77 -1.29 -21.97 -5.48
N HIS A 78 -2.11 -21.93 -4.43
CA HIS A 78 -3.24 -22.85 -4.26
C HIS A 78 -4.29 -22.72 -5.37
N MET A 79 -4.53 -21.49 -5.87
CA MET A 79 -5.48 -21.26 -6.96
C MET A 79 -4.98 -21.78 -8.31
N VAL A 80 -3.68 -21.69 -8.60
CA VAL A 80 -3.10 -22.17 -9.86
C VAL A 80 -2.83 -23.67 -9.84
N HIS A 81 -2.44 -24.21 -8.69
CA HIS A 81 -2.11 -25.63 -8.51
C HIS A 81 -3.18 -26.37 -7.69
N ARG A 82 -4.46 -26.11 -7.99
CA ARG A 82 -5.58 -26.75 -7.27
C ARG A 82 -5.49 -28.27 -7.38
N GLY A 83 -5.65 -28.94 -6.24
CA GLY A 83 -5.63 -30.41 -6.15
C GLY A 83 -4.23 -31.04 -6.25
N VAL A 84 -3.17 -30.24 -6.26
CA VAL A 84 -1.78 -30.72 -6.27
C VAL A 84 -1.30 -30.90 -4.81
N GLY A 85 -0.70 -32.07 -4.52
CA GLY A 85 -0.08 -32.34 -3.21
C GLY A 85 1.20 -31.53 -2.98
N GLY A 86 1.65 -31.45 -1.72
CA GLY A 86 2.78 -30.60 -1.32
C GLY A 86 4.08 -30.84 -2.10
N ASP A 87 4.52 -32.10 -2.22
CA ASP A 87 5.78 -32.44 -2.90
C ASP A 87 5.77 -32.05 -4.38
N MET A 88 4.65 -32.32 -5.06
CA MET A 88 4.43 -31.95 -6.46
C MET A 88 4.30 -30.42 -6.64
N LEU A 89 3.79 -29.70 -5.64
CA LEU A 89 3.78 -28.23 -5.65
C LEU A 89 5.20 -27.68 -5.59
N VAL A 90 6.05 -28.22 -4.70
CA VAL A 90 7.46 -27.86 -4.60
C VAL A 90 8.18 -28.12 -5.93
N GLU A 91 8.02 -29.31 -6.49
CA GLU A 91 8.62 -29.69 -7.77
C GLU A 91 8.25 -28.70 -8.88
N ARG A 92 6.96 -28.38 -9.02
CA ARG A 92 6.47 -27.44 -10.05
C ARG A 92 7.01 -26.03 -9.88
N VAL A 93 7.04 -25.51 -8.65
CA VAL A 93 7.56 -24.16 -8.38
C VAL A 93 9.06 -24.09 -8.62
N LEU A 94 9.82 -25.12 -8.24
CA LEU A 94 11.27 -25.16 -8.45
C LEU A 94 11.66 -25.43 -9.91
N ALA A 95 10.81 -26.13 -10.67
CA ALA A 95 11.02 -26.37 -12.10
C ALA A 95 10.84 -25.10 -12.95
N ASP A 96 9.94 -24.19 -12.57
CA ASP A 96 9.73 -22.89 -13.23
C ASP A 96 9.43 -21.75 -12.24
N PRO A 97 10.45 -21.27 -11.50
CA PRO A 97 10.27 -20.20 -10.52
C PRO A 97 9.94 -18.85 -11.18
N GLU A 98 10.44 -18.58 -12.37
CA GLU A 98 10.16 -17.36 -13.13
C GLU A 98 8.71 -17.33 -13.65
N GLY A 99 8.19 -18.45 -14.17
CA GLY A 99 6.77 -18.60 -14.49
C GLY A 99 5.88 -18.38 -13.28
N THR A 100 6.23 -18.98 -12.14
CA THR A 100 5.50 -18.81 -10.89
C THR A 100 5.53 -17.34 -10.42
N LEU A 101 6.68 -16.67 -10.47
CA LEU A 101 6.80 -15.25 -10.14
C LEU A 101 5.97 -14.35 -11.07
N ARG A 102 5.85 -14.68 -12.36
CA ARG A 102 4.95 -13.96 -13.28
C ARG A 102 3.49 -14.10 -12.87
N VAL A 103 3.06 -15.26 -12.38
CA VAL A 103 1.71 -15.44 -11.83
C VAL A 103 1.51 -14.55 -10.61
N LEU A 104 2.40 -14.61 -9.62
CA LEU A 104 2.29 -13.82 -8.39
C LEU A 104 2.29 -12.32 -8.67
N SER A 105 3.21 -11.88 -9.54
CA SER A 105 3.31 -10.50 -10.03
C SER A 105 2.00 -10.04 -10.70
N THR A 106 1.42 -10.87 -11.56
CA THR A 106 0.14 -10.56 -12.22
C THR A 106 -0.98 -10.43 -11.19
N GLY A 107 -1.03 -11.33 -10.20
CA GLY A 107 -1.99 -11.26 -9.10
C GLY A 107 -1.92 -9.94 -8.34
N LEU A 108 -0.71 -9.50 -7.96
CA LEU A 108 -0.51 -8.22 -7.27
C LEU A 108 -0.89 -7.01 -8.14
N LEU A 109 -0.52 -7.01 -9.43
CA LEU A 109 -0.93 -5.98 -10.38
C LEU A 109 -2.46 -5.89 -10.48
N CYS A 110 -3.14 -7.03 -10.57
CA CYS A 110 -4.61 -7.11 -10.59
C CYS A 110 -5.22 -6.56 -9.30
N VAL A 111 -4.66 -6.88 -8.13
CA VAL A 111 -5.11 -6.33 -6.84
C VAL A 111 -4.98 -4.79 -6.83
N THR A 112 -3.85 -4.25 -7.26
CA THR A 112 -3.66 -2.78 -7.32
C THR A 112 -4.59 -2.15 -8.35
N ALA A 113 -4.74 -2.72 -9.55
CA ALA A 113 -5.66 -2.21 -10.57
C ALA A 113 -7.13 -2.24 -10.10
N ALA A 114 -7.55 -3.30 -9.42
CA ALA A 114 -8.88 -3.38 -8.81
C ALA A 114 -9.09 -2.33 -7.72
N ALA A 115 -8.08 -2.10 -6.87
CA ALA A 115 -8.11 -1.05 -5.86
C ALA A 115 -8.20 0.35 -6.50
N MET A 116 -7.45 0.60 -7.59
CA MET A 116 -7.55 1.86 -8.35
C MET A 116 -8.95 2.04 -8.92
N PHE A 117 -9.49 1.01 -9.57
CA PHE A 117 -10.83 1.04 -10.14
C PHE A 117 -11.88 1.39 -9.07
N ALA A 118 -11.89 0.64 -7.97
CA ALA A 118 -12.80 0.85 -6.86
C ALA A 118 -12.63 2.25 -6.23
N ALA A 119 -11.38 2.70 -6.07
CA ALA A 119 -11.09 3.99 -5.47
C ALA A 119 -11.61 5.16 -6.30
N GLY A 120 -11.41 5.12 -7.62
CA GLY A 120 -11.97 6.13 -8.53
C GLY A 120 -13.48 6.17 -8.51
N LEU A 121 -14.13 4.99 -8.59
CA LEU A 121 -15.58 4.87 -8.60
C LEU A 121 -16.21 5.38 -7.30
N LEU A 122 -15.64 5.00 -6.16
CA LEU A 122 -16.14 5.43 -4.84
C LEU A 122 -15.88 6.92 -4.60
N ALA A 123 -14.70 7.43 -4.96
CA ALA A 123 -14.40 8.86 -4.88
C ALA A 123 -15.36 9.67 -5.73
N HIS A 124 -15.63 9.26 -6.98
CA HIS A 124 -16.62 9.90 -7.84
C HIS A 124 -18.02 9.88 -7.22
N ARG A 125 -18.47 8.71 -6.75
CA ARG A 125 -19.80 8.56 -6.15
C ARG A 125 -20.00 9.45 -4.92
N TRP A 126 -18.94 9.70 -4.15
CA TRP A 126 -19.02 10.44 -2.89
C TRP A 126 -18.74 11.93 -3.02
N LEU A 127 -17.86 12.31 -3.95
CA LEU A 127 -17.54 13.72 -4.23
C LEU A 127 -18.47 14.33 -5.28
N GLY A 128 -19.15 13.50 -6.08
CA GLY A 128 -20.04 13.95 -7.14
C GLY A 128 -19.32 14.54 -8.36
N ASP A 129 -18.00 14.41 -8.43
CA ASP A 129 -17.15 14.97 -9.48
C ASP A 129 -16.36 13.86 -10.17
N TRP A 130 -16.38 13.85 -11.50
CA TRP A 130 -15.66 12.88 -12.31
C TRP A 130 -14.16 13.14 -12.27
N ALA A 131 -13.74 14.42 -12.26
CA ALA A 131 -12.34 14.79 -12.24
C ALA A 131 -11.69 14.33 -10.93
N ALA A 132 -12.36 14.55 -9.80
CA ALA A 132 -11.90 14.05 -8.51
C ALA A 132 -11.71 12.52 -8.47
N GLY A 133 -12.63 11.75 -9.05
CA GLY A 133 -12.49 10.30 -9.16
C GLY A 133 -11.26 9.89 -9.98
N LEU A 134 -11.04 10.53 -11.13
CA LEU A 134 -9.87 10.24 -11.96
C LEU A 134 -8.56 10.67 -11.30
N MET A 135 -8.54 11.78 -10.55
CA MET A 135 -7.37 12.21 -9.79
C MET A 135 -6.95 11.16 -8.75
N VAL A 136 -7.92 10.54 -8.06
CA VAL A 136 -7.63 9.44 -7.13
C VAL A 136 -7.03 8.24 -7.87
N GLN A 137 -7.60 7.86 -9.03
CA GLN A 137 -7.03 6.78 -9.86
C GLN A 137 -5.65 7.12 -10.42
N ALA A 138 -5.37 8.40 -10.69
CA ALA A 138 -4.09 8.85 -11.24
C ALA A 138 -2.95 8.82 -10.20
N GLY A 139 -3.27 8.71 -8.90
CA GLY A 139 -2.29 8.75 -7.80
C GLY A 139 -1.06 7.86 -8.00
N PRO A 140 -1.20 6.56 -8.34
CA PRO A 140 -0.08 5.67 -8.60
C PRO A 140 0.87 6.15 -9.73
N PHE A 141 0.37 6.90 -10.71
CA PHE A 141 1.18 7.42 -11.82
C PHE A 141 2.02 8.66 -11.45
N LEU A 142 1.72 9.30 -10.31
CA LEU A 142 2.49 10.48 -9.85
C LEU A 142 3.89 10.12 -9.35
N SER A 143 4.19 8.84 -9.15
CA SER A 143 5.47 8.36 -8.64
C SER A 143 6.10 7.34 -9.57
N LYS A 144 7.26 7.70 -10.15
CA LYS A 144 8.11 6.75 -10.88
C LYS A 144 8.50 5.55 -10.01
N VAL A 145 8.62 5.74 -8.69
CA VAL A 145 8.95 4.67 -7.75
C VAL A 145 7.80 3.66 -7.66
N VAL A 146 6.55 4.10 -7.67
CA VAL A 146 5.39 3.20 -7.67
C VAL A 146 5.39 2.35 -8.94
N LEU A 147 5.56 2.98 -10.11
CA LEU A 147 5.61 2.25 -11.39
C LEU A 147 6.81 1.30 -11.48
N LYS A 148 8.01 1.73 -11.06
CA LYS A 148 9.21 0.88 -11.06
C LYS A 148 9.01 -0.37 -10.20
N ASN A 149 8.26 -0.27 -9.10
CA ASN A 149 8.05 -1.38 -8.19
C ASN A 149 6.76 -2.17 -8.47
N ALA A 150 5.95 -1.76 -9.44
CA ALA A 150 4.58 -2.26 -9.65
C ALA A 150 4.52 -3.77 -9.92
N TYR A 151 5.49 -4.31 -10.66
CA TYR A 151 5.49 -5.71 -11.08
C TYR A 151 6.31 -6.64 -10.18
N HIS A 152 7.11 -6.11 -9.26
CA HIS A 152 7.92 -6.95 -8.37
C HIS A 152 7.05 -7.62 -7.31
N VAL A 153 7.34 -8.88 -6.99
CA VAL A 153 6.62 -9.61 -5.94
C VAL A 153 7.21 -9.23 -4.59
N LYS A 154 6.65 -8.19 -3.97
CA LYS A 154 7.14 -7.57 -2.74
C LYS A 154 6.08 -6.60 -2.14
N PRO A 155 6.35 -5.90 -1.02
CA PRO A 155 5.35 -5.07 -0.33
C PRO A 155 4.78 -3.91 -1.12
N GLU A 156 5.55 -3.28 -2.01
CA GLU A 156 5.17 -2.00 -2.61
C GLU A 156 3.88 -2.02 -3.46
N PRO A 157 3.62 -3.01 -4.34
CA PRO A 157 2.35 -3.09 -5.05
C PRO A 157 1.13 -3.22 -4.13
N LEU A 158 1.24 -4.05 -3.08
CA LEU A 158 0.16 -4.23 -2.10
C LEU A 158 -0.05 -2.96 -1.28
N LEU A 159 1.02 -2.30 -0.82
CA LEU A 159 0.93 -1.02 -0.15
C LEU A 159 0.26 0.04 -1.03
N THR A 160 0.55 0.06 -2.33
CA THR A 160 -0.09 0.99 -3.28
C THR A 160 -1.60 0.77 -3.29
N ALA A 161 -2.05 -0.49 -3.32
CA ALA A 161 -3.47 -0.83 -3.21
C ALA A 161 -4.07 -0.38 -1.85
N LEU A 162 -3.36 -0.62 -0.74
CA LEU A 162 -3.80 -0.22 0.60
C LEU A 162 -3.88 1.30 0.77
N MET A 163 -2.95 2.06 0.20
CA MET A 163 -2.99 3.52 0.23
C MET A 163 -4.19 4.07 -0.55
N LEU A 164 -4.57 3.44 -1.67
CA LEU A 164 -5.80 3.79 -2.39
C LEU A 164 -7.04 3.53 -1.54
N VAL A 165 -7.10 2.39 -0.86
CA VAL A 165 -8.18 2.08 0.09
C VAL A 165 -8.20 3.10 1.25
N LEU A 166 -7.05 3.44 1.81
CA LEU A 166 -6.93 4.46 2.85
C LEU A 166 -7.48 5.81 2.36
N VAL A 167 -7.08 6.27 1.18
CA VAL A 167 -7.56 7.52 0.58
C VAL A 167 -9.08 7.52 0.45
N VAL A 168 -9.67 6.41 0.00
CA VAL A 168 -11.13 6.25 -0.11
C VAL A 168 -11.79 6.37 1.26
N VAL A 169 -11.28 5.69 2.29
CA VAL A 169 -11.82 5.79 3.65
C VAL A 169 -11.67 7.21 4.22
N VAL A 170 -10.58 7.90 3.94
CA VAL A 170 -10.39 9.32 4.29
C VAL A 170 -11.44 10.20 3.61
N ILE A 171 -11.63 10.05 2.30
CA ILE A 171 -12.68 10.79 1.56
C ILE A 171 -14.05 10.53 2.18
N TRP A 172 -14.36 9.29 2.55
CA TRP A 172 -15.61 8.94 3.22
C TRP A 172 -15.74 9.65 4.58
N ALA A 173 -14.69 9.60 5.40
CA ALA A 173 -14.66 10.21 6.73
C ALA A 173 -14.86 11.73 6.69
N LEU A 174 -14.31 12.40 5.68
CA LEU A 174 -14.42 13.85 5.48
C LEU A 174 -15.80 14.33 5.01
N ARG A 175 -16.72 13.41 4.70
CA ARG A 175 -18.08 13.81 4.30
C ARG A 175 -18.85 14.37 5.50
N PRO A 176 -19.70 15.40 5.28
CA PRO A 176 -20.48 16.02 6.34
C PRO A 176 -21.28 14.98 7.15
N GLY A 177 -21.09 14.98 8.47
CA GLY A 177 -21.78 14.10 9.42
C GLY A 177 -21.36 12.63 9.40
N VAL A 178 -20.48 12.18 8.48
CA VAL A 178 -20.06 10.78 8.41
C VAL A 178 -19.14 10.43 9.57
N ALA A 179 -18.12 11.24 9.83
CA ALA A 179 -17.19 11.04 10.95
C ALA A 179 -17.96 10.86 12.27
N GLU A 180 -18.97 11.69 12.52
CA GLU A 180 -19.77 11.63 13.74
C GLU A 180 -20.71 10.42 13.79
N ARG A 181 -21.38 10.10 12.68
CA ARG A 181 -22.37 9.02 12.63
C ARG A 181 -21.75 7.62 12.57
N HIS A 182 -20.56 7.48 12.00
CA HIS A 182 -19.92 6.19 11.72
C HIS A 182 -18.56 6.01 12.42
N LYS A 183 -18.34 6.68 13.57
CA LYS A 183 -17.09 6.62 14.35
C LYS A 183 -16.54 5.21 14.53
N THR A 184 -17.41 4.26 14.92
CA THR A 184 -17.02 2.87 15.16
C THR A 184 -16.56 2.18 13.87
N ALA A 185 -17.32 2.32 12.79
CA ALA A 185 -16.98 1.71 11.50
C ALA A 185 -15.68 2.30 10.93
N LEU A 186 -15.49 3.62 11.06
CA LEU A 186 -14.26 4.29 10.66
C LEU A 186 -13.06 3.82 11.49
N ALA A 187 -13.20 3.72 12.81
CA ALA A 187 -12.14 3.21 13.69
C ALA A 187 -11.72 1.78 13.32
N VAL A 188 -12.69 0.90 13.04
CA VAL A 188 -12.43 -0.46 12.59
C VAL A 188 -11.73 -0.46 11.22
N LEU A 189 -12.25 0.25 10.23
CA LEU A 189 -11.66 0.28 8.88
C LEU A 189 -10.24 0.84 8.89
N PHE A 190 -10.02 1.99 9.55
CA PHE A 190 -8.69 2.55 9.71
C PHE A 190 -7.77 1.58 10.43
N GLY A 191 -8.25 0.89 11.48
CA GLY A 191 -7.46 -0.05 12.24
C GLY A 191 -7.03 -1.27 11.42
N LEU A 192 -7.96 -1.85 10.65
CA LEU A 192 -7.66 -2.97 9.74
C LEU A 192 -6.62 -2.56 8.70
N ILE A 193 -6.76 -1.38 8.10
CA ILE A 193 -5.82 -0.84 7.13
C ILE A 193 -4.44 -0.60 7.75
N ALA A 194 -4.40 -0.03 8.96
CA ALA A 194 -3.15 0.25 9.67
C ALA A 194 -2.41 -1.04 10.04
N GLY A 195 -3.10 -2.00 10.66
CA GLY A 195 -2.48 -3.29 11.03
C GLY A 195 -1.98 -4.06 9.81
N LEU A 196 -2.79 -4.14 8.75
CA LEU A 196 -2.39 -4.77 7.49
C LEU A 196 -1.23 -4.04 6.81
N GLY A 197 -1.24 -2.71 6.79
CA GLY A 197 -0.19 -1.89 6.20
C GLY A 197 1.15 -2.04 6.93
N VAL A 198 1.13 -2.01 8.26
CA VAL A 198 2.33 -2.24 9.10
C VAL A 198 2.85 -3.66 8.94
N ALA A 199 1.95 -4.66 8.92
CA ALA A 199 2.32 -6.06 8.65
C ALA A 199 2.96 -6.24 7.27
N THR A 200 2.51 -5.45 6.29
CA THR A 200 3.06 -5.45 4.92
C THR A 200 4.43 -4.77 4.87
N LYS A 201 4.59 -3.62 5.54
CA LYS A 201 5.88 -2.93 5.67
C LYS A 201 5.87 -2.00 6.88
N LEU A 202 6.79 -2.20 7.82
CA LEU A 202 6.87 -1.39 9.04
C LEU A 202 7.09 0.10 8.73
N THR A 203 7.79 0.43 7.65
CA THR A 203 8.01 1.82 7.23
C THR A 203 6.73 2.53 6.76
N ALA A 204 5.61 1.81 6.59
CA ALA A 204 4.31 2.43 6.36
C ALA A 204 3.68 2.99 7.65
N ALA A 205 4.14 2.60 8.85
CA ALA A 205 3.55 3.01 10.12
C ALA A 205 3.25 4.51 10.28
N PRO A 206 4.14 5.45 9.88
CA PRO A 206 3.90 6.87 10.06
C PRO A 206 2.63 7.40 9.38
N ILE A 207 2.22 6.83 8.24
CA ILE A 207 1.00 7.30 7.55
C ILE A 207 -0.28 6.97 8.34
N PHE A 208 -0.23 5.94 9.17
CA PHE A 208 -1.35 5.50 10.01
C PHE A 208 -1.49 6.30 11.30
N VAL A 209 -0.73 7.38 11.46
CA VAL A 209 -1.05 8.44 12.43
C VAL A 209 -2.22 9.30 11.92
N LEU A 210 -2.42 9.38 10.60
CA LEU A 210 -3.48 10.19 9.97
C LEU A 210 -4.89 9.98 10.57
N PRO A 211 -5.37 8.74 10.81
CA PRO A 211 -6.69 8.51 11.37
C PRO A 211 -6.91 9.13 12.76
N LEU A 212 -5.84 9.37 13.53
CA LEU A 212 -5.95 10.00 14.86
C LEU A 212 -6.50 11.43 14.78
N PHE A 213 -6.29 12.11 13.65
CA PHE A 213 -6.83 13.46 13.41
C PHE A 213 -8.26 13.45 12.88
N LEU A 214 -8.73 12.32 12.36
CA LEU A 214 -10.07 12.15 11.81
C LEU A 214 -11.05 11.54 12.81
N LEU A 215 -10.55 10.71 13.72
CA LEU A 215 -11.32 10.06 14.76
C LEU A 215 -11.33 10.94 16.02
N TRP A 216 -12.46 11.60 16.26
CA TRP A 216 -12.61 12.39 17.48
C TRP A 216 -13.16 11.57 18.65
N GLY A 217 -12.48 11.65 19.80
CA GLY A 217 -12.88 11.04 21.07
C GLY A 217 -12.09 9.78 21.42
N TRP A 218 -11.96 9.50 22.72
CA TRP A 218 -11.10 8.43 23.21
C TRP A 218 -11.59 7.01 22.83
N ARG A 219 -12.91 6.76 22.79
CA ARG A 219 -13.45 5.43 22.48
C ARG A 219 -13.12 4.96 21.06
N PRO A 220 -13.36 5.76 19.99
CA PRO A 220 -12.92 5.40 18.64
C PRO A 220 -11.41 5.25 18.52
N LEU A 221 -10.62 6.05 19.24
CA LEU A 221 -9.16 5.94 19.23
C LEU A 221 -8.66 4.64 19.88
N VAL A 222 -9.23 4.26 21.02
CA VAL A 222 -8.93 2.96 21.66
C VAL A 222 -9.33 1.81 20.75
N LEU A 223 -10.52 1.87 20.15
CA LEU A 223 -10.97 0.83 19.20
C LEU A 223 -10.05 0.74 17.98
N TYR A 224 -9.66 1.88 17.41
CA TYR A 224 -8.68 1.94 16.32
C TYR A 224 -7.36 1.27 16.71
N GLY A 225 -6.82 1.57 17.90
CA GLY A 225 -5.60 0.95 18.41
C GLY A 225 -5.74 -0.57 18.58
N LEU A 226 -6.82 -1.03 19.20
CA LEU A 226 -7.09 -2.46 19.41
C LEU A 226 -7.26 -3.21 18.09
N VAL A 227 -8.01 -2.66 17.15
CA VAL A 227 -8.22 -3.28 15.82
C VAL A 227 -6.91 -3.28 15.03
N SER A 228 -6.11 -2.20 15.10
CA SER A 228 -4.79 -2.16 14.47
C SER A 228 -3.86 -3.24 15.01
N ALA A 229 -3.80 -3.38 16.33
CA ALA A 229 -2.97 -4.39 16.99
C ALA A 229 -3.45 -5.81 16.65
N GLY A 230 -4.78 -6.05 16.69
CA GLY A 230 -5.37 -7.34 16.32
C GLY A 230 -5.13 -7.70 14.86
N ALA A 231 -5.28 -6.74 13.93
CA ALA A 231 -5.00 -6.94 12.52
C ALA A 231 -3.50 -7.19 12.27
N LEU A 232 -2.62 -6.41 12.91
CA LEU A 232 -1.17 -6.64 12.82
C LEU A 232 -0.79 -8.04 13.32
N ALA A 233 -1.33 -8.47 14.46
CA ALA A 233 -1.09 -9.79 15.00
C ALA A 233 -1.62 -10.89 14.07
N LEU A 234 -2.84 -10.74 13.55
CA LEU A 234 -3.45 -11.69 12.61
C LEU A 234 -2.60 -11.85 11.35
N PHE A 235 -2.16 -10.74 10.74
CA PHE A 235 -1.42 -10.75 9.49
C PHE A 235 0.07 -11.07 9.64
N THR A 236 0.62 -11.03 10.85
CA THR A 236 1.99 -11.50 11.14
C THR A 236 2.02 -12.88 11.79
N LEU A 237 0.87 -13.46 12.15
CA LEU A 237 0.75 -14.76 12.80
C LEU A 237 1.53 -15.88 12.06
N PRO A 238 1.47 -16.00 10.72
CA PRO A 238 2.24 -17.05 10.02
C PRO A 238 3.76 -16.90 10.16
N ALA A 239 4.25 -15.68 10.40
CA ALA A 239 5.66 -15.38 10.62
C ALA A 239 6.09 -15.45 12.08
N TRP A 240 5.18 -15.75 13.00
CA TRP A 240 5.44 -15.79 14.45
C TRP A 240 6.69 -16.62 14.83
N PRO A 241 6.91 -17.84 14.29
CA PRO A 241 8.08 -18.63 14.66
C PRO A 241 9.42 -17.94 14.35
N ALA A 242 9.43 -17.06 13.35
CA ALA A 242 10.63 -16.36 12.89
C ALA A 242 10.76 -14.93 13.46
N PHE A 243 9.80 -14.48 14.28
CA PHE A 243 9.71 -13.10 14.75
C PHE A 243 10.88 -12.66 15.65
N HIS A 244 11.47 -13.60 16.41
CA HIS A 244 12.65 -13.34 17.22
C HIS A 244 13.86 -12.88 16.38
N LYS A 245 14.03 -13.45 15.18
CA LYS A 245 15.12 -13.08 14.24
C LYS A 245 14.88 -11.69 13.66
N PHE A 246 13.64 -11.40 13.30
CA PHE A 246 13.23 -10.07 12.84
C PHE A 246 13.52 -9.00 13.90
N TRP A 247 13.13 -9.26 15.14
CA TRP A 247 13.30 -8.30 16.23
C TRP A 247 14.78 -8.04 16.55
N ALA A 248 15.61 -9.09 16.57
CA ALA A 248 17.05 -8.93 16.75
C ALA A 248 17.67 -8.02 15.66
N LEU A 249 17.35 -8.28 14.39
CA LEU A 249 17.83 -7.44 13.28
C LEU A 249 17.30 -6.01 13.36
N PHE A 250 16.03 -5.83 13.75
CA PHE A 250 15.43 -4.50 13.88
C PHE A 250 16.13 -3.67 14.96
N VAL A 251 16.45 -4.28 16.10
CA VAL A 251 17.20 -3.63 17.18
C VAL A 251 18.61 -3.26 16.71
N GLU A 252 19.30 -4.16 16.02
CA GLU A 252 20.63 -3.88 15.45
C GLU A 252 20.58 -2.73 14.44
N ALA A 253 19.62 -2.75 13.52
CA ALA A 253 19.43 -1.71 12.52
C ALA A 253 19.04 -0.35 13.12
N SER A 254 18.36 -0.33 14.26
CA SER A 254 17.95 0.92 14.94
C SER A 254 19.06 1.54 15.78
N LEU A 255 20.06 0.76 16.17
CA LEU A 255 21.14 1.21 17.05
C LEU A 255 22.46 1.48 16.31
N ALA A 256 22.55 1.17 15.02
CA ALA A 256 23.76 1.37 14.22
C ALA A 256 23.60 2.51 13.21
N SER A 257 24.70 3.21 12.91
CA SER A 257 24.77 4.35 11.98
C SER A 257 24.67 3.97 10.49
N GLY A 258 24.98 2.72 10.15
CA GLY A 258 25.04 2.23 8.78
C GLY A 258 23.83 1.41 8.35
N ALA A 259 23.80 1.05 7.07
CA ALA A 259 22.73 0.23 6.50
C ALA A 259 22.68 -1.16 7.15
N TYR A 260 21.48 -1.66 7.42
CA TYR A 260 21.23 -3.01 7.95
C TYR A 260 21.99 -3.35 9.26
N GLY A 261 22.18 -2.37 10.15
CA GLY A 261 22.86 -2.60 11.43
C GLY A 261 24.38 -2.54 11.37
N GLN A 262 24.96 -2.13 10.24
CA GLN A 262 26.40 -1.90 10.10
C GLN A 262 26.83 -0.57 10.73
N GLY A 263 28.13 -0.38 10.97
CA GLY A 263 28.68 0.89 11.45
C GLY A 263 28.70 1.05 12.98
N ALA A 264 29.04 2.25 13.42
CA ALA A 264 29.14 2.57 14.84
C ALA A 264 27.76 2.57 15.51
N ARG A 265 27.70 2.15 16.78
CA ARG A 265 26.46 2.22 17.56
C ARG A 265 26.14 3.66 17.95
N THR A 266 25.14 4.23 17.30
CA THR A 266 24.69 5.62 17.49
C THR A 266 23.20 5.70 17.18
N LEU A 267 22.46 6.51 17.94
CA LEU A 267 21.04 6.78 17.65
C LEU A 267 20.84 7.80 16.53
N ILE A 268 21.68 8.83 16.46
CA ILE A 268 21.64 9.88 15.43
C ILE A 268 23.08 10.21 15.05
N ASP A 269 23.40 10.06 13.78
CA ASP A 269 24.63 10.60 13.20
C ASP A 269 24.38 12.07 12.83
N VAL A 270 24.91 12.97 13.65
CA VAL A 270 24.67 14.41 13.55
C VAL A 270 25.27 15.00 12.28
N ASP A 271 26.26 14.34 11.68
CA ASP A 271 26.95 14.82 10.48
C ASP A 271 26.14 14.50 9.21
N THR A 272 25.49 13.34 9.18
CA THR A 272 24.74 12.88 8.00
C THR A 272 23.24 13.15 8.08
N TYR A 273 22.65 13.14 9.27
CA TYR A 273 21.20 13.23 9.45
C TYR A 273 20.58 14.54 8.91
N PRO A 274 21.11 15.73 9.20
CA PRO A 274 20.54 16.98 8.67
C PRO A 274 20.57 17.03 7.14
N GLN A 275 21.64 16.51 6.52
CA GLN A 275 21.77 16.45 5.07
C GLN A 275 20.75 15.47 4.46
N ALA A 276 20.52 14.33 5.10
CA ALA A 276 19.50 13.37 4.69
C ALA A 276 18.09 13.99 4.75
N VAL A 277 17.77 14.75 5.80
CA VAL A 277 16.50 15.48 5.93
C VAL A 277 16.34 16.51 4.82
N LEU A 278 17.36 17.35 4.56
CA LEU A 278 17.31 18.34 3.48
C LEU A 278 17.15 17.68 2.09
N LYS A 279 17.77 16.52 1.88
CA LYS A 279 17.64 15.72 0.64
C LYS A 279 16.22 15.17 0.43
N ILE A 280 15.41 15.01 1.48
CA ILE A 280 14.00 14.66 1.32
C ILE A 280 13.24 15.84 0.71
N PHE A 281 13.47 17.05 1.21
CA PHE A 281 12.85 18.27 0.69
C PHE A 281 13.31 18.64 -0.71
N SER A 282 14.37 18.06 -1.25
CA SER A 282 14.79 18.32 -2.64
C SER A 282 13.96 17.54 -3.68
N ARG A 283 13.02 16.69 -3.26
CA ARG A 283 12.21 15.85 -4.17
C ARG A 283 11.05 16.67 -4.79
N PRO A 284 11.00 16.86 -6.12
CA PRO A 284 10.00 17.71 -6.78
C PRO A 284 8.54 17.31 -6.54
N VAL A 285 8.29 16.01 -6.34
CA VAL A 285 6.94 15.46 -6.13
C VAL A 285 6.30 16.01 -4.84
N LEU A 286 7.08 16.23 -3.79
CA LEU A 286 6.56 16.78 -2.53
C LEU A 286 6.05 18.22 -2.72
N HIS A 287 6.78 19.02 -3.51
CA HIS A 287 6.39 20.38 -3.83
C HIS A 287 5.20 20.43 -4.78
N GLY A 288 5.18 19.59 -5.81
CA GLY A 288 4.10 19.57 -6.80
C GLY A 288 2.73 19.28 -6.18
N VAL A 289 2.65 18.29 -5.29
CA VAL A 289 1.40 17.96 -4.58
C VAL A 289 1.00 19.09 -3.63
N PHE A 290 1.93 19.62 -2.85
CA PHE A 290 1.65 20.73 -1.93
C PHE A 290 1.14 21.97 -2.67
N LEU A 291 1.80 22.36 -3.77
CA LEU A 291 1.41 23.50 -4.59
C LEU A 291 0.04 23.29 -5.26
N ALA A 292 -0.28 22.07 -5.70
CA ALA A 292 -1.59 21.74 -6.25
C ALA A 292 -2.70 21.82 -5.18
N CYS A 293 -2.45 21.29 -3.98
CA CYS A 293 -3.37 21.41 -2.84
C CYS A 293 -3.58 22.88 -2.44
N LEU A 294 -2.50 23.66 -2.37
CA LEU A 294 -2.57 25.09 -2.07
C LEU A 294 -3.34 25.86 -3.15
N GLY A 295 -3.04 25.62 -4.42
CA GLY A 295 -3.72 26.26 -5.55
C GLY A 295 -5.21 25.93 -5.60
N THR A 296 -5.59 24.67 -5.34
CA THR A 296 -7.01 24.28 -5.28
C THR A 296 -7.72 24.90 -4.08
N ALA A 297 -7.09 24.96 -2.91
CA ALA A 297 -7.64 25.64 -1.73
C ALA A 297 -7.83 27.15 -1.97
N LEU A 298 -6.84 27.81 -2.57
CA LEU A 298 -6.91 29.24 -2.92
C LEU A 298 -8.00 29.51 -3.97
N ALA A 299 -8.12 28.67 -5.00
CA ALA A 299 -9.15 28.79 -6.01
C ALA A 299 -10.56 28.58 -5.42
N ALA A 300 -10.72 27.62 -4.49
CA ALA A 300 -11.96 27.39 -3.77
C ALA A 300 -12.33 28.60 -2.88
N ALA A 301 -11.37 29.11 -2.11
CA ALA A 301 -11.53 30.32 -1.28
C ALA A 301 -11.93 31.55 -2.11
N TRP A 302 -11.29 31.74 -3.28
CA TRP A 302 -11.61 32.83 -4.19
C TRP A 302 -13.02 32.71 -4.79
N ARG A 303 -13.44 31.50 -5.18
CA ARG A 303 -14.80 31.24 -5.68
C ARG A 303 -15.86 31.44 -4.59
N ALA A 304 -15.58 31.02 -3.35
CA ALA A 304 -16.47 31.23 -2.21
C ALA A 304 -16.66 32.72 -1.92
N ARG A 305 -15.56 33.50 -1.90
CA ARG A 305 -15.59 34.96 -1.79
C ARG A 305 -16.43 35.63 -2.88
N ARG A 306 -16.28 35.22 -4.15
CA ARG A 306 -17.08 35.77 -5.27
C ARG A 306 -18.57 35.45 -5.18
N ARG A 307 -18.95 34.40 -4.44
CA ARG A 307 -20.34 33.96 -4.27
C ARG A 307 -20.99 34.50 -2.99
N GLY A 308 -20.29 35.32 -2.21
CA GLY A 308 -20.80 35.84 -0.93
C GLY A 308 -21.05 34.76 0.13
N ALA A 309 -20.50 33.55 -0.05
CA ALA A 309 -20.68 32.46 0.90
C ALA A 309 -19.73 32.65 2.10
N PRO A 310 -20.20 32.46 3.34
CA PRO A 310 -19.34 32.51 4.51
C PRO A 310 -18.30 31.38 4.48
N TRP A 311 -17.15 31.64 5.09
CA TRP A 311 -16.05 30.67 5.21
C TRP A 311 -16.54 29.41 5.95
N PRO A 312 -16.21 28.19 5.49
CA PRO A 312 -16.42 27.02 6.33
C PRO A 312 -15.46 27.11 7.52
N ALA A 313 -16.03 27.38 8.70
CA ALA A 313 -15.31 27.39 9.97
C ALA A 313 -14.66 26.03 10.26
#